data_AF-A0A0C2TTL5-F1
#
_entry.id   AF-A0A0C2TTL5-F1
#
_cell.length_a   1.000
_cell.length_b   1.000
_cell.length_c   1.000
_cell.angle_alpha   90.00
_cell.angle_beta   90.00
_cell.angle_gamma   90.00
#
_symmetry.space_group_name_H-M   'P 1'
#
loop_
_entity.id
_entity.type
_entity.pdbx_description
1 polymer ?
#
loop_
_entity_poly.entity_id
_entity_poly.type
_entity_poly.pdbx_seq_one_letter_code
_entity_poly.pdbx_strand_id
1 'polypeptide(L)'
;MLLSQRVLGTLSNASYALFVLLITTAIALSCAALLSQAVRTAPNRSWSNNLNAVVIGASYAAVLIASLILCANRRVAVRLRLQRISKAHRIIGKGDAPQSVRKYVTQEYIRACLVSYESLPKNHDVLHGGWGRPGTKYEGIRFKDHLLDTISYIDELAHKVIPSHPPLKPHARMLHHFRFILPLLPLDKDGLTPLHYYDSAIQIARNSSVLLSEQEFELGTAAAKEIMQQ
;
A
#
# COMPACT_ATOMS: atom_id res chain seq x y z
N MET A 1 22.70 -13.91 -27.18
CA MET A 1 23.18 -13.62 -25.80
C MET A 1 22.67 -12.23 -25.43
N LEU A 2 21.51 -12.16 -24.75
CA LEU A 2 20.84 -10.90 -24.41
C LEU A 2 21.49 -10.33 -23.15
N LEU A 3 22.53 -9.50 -23.29
CA LEU A 3 23.03 -8.73 -22.15
C LEU A 3 21.88 -7.85 -21.65
N SER A 4 21.55 -7.97 -20.37
CA SER A 4 20.52 -7.17 -19.70
C SER A 4 20.76 -5.68 -19.97
N GLN A 5 19.71 -4.95 -20.38
CA GLN A 5 19.76 -3.51 -20.66
C GLN A 5 20.36 -2.70 -19.49
N ARG A 6 20.26 -3.23 -18.27
CA ARG A 6 20.87 -2.64 -17.07
C ARG A 6 22.40 -2.70 -17.12
N VAL A 7 22.98 -3.81 -17.60
CA VAL A 7 24.43 -4.01 -17.72
C VAL A 7 25.01 -3.14 -18.84
N LEU A 8 24.30 -3.00 -19.96
CA LEU A 8 24.70 -2.04 -21.00
C LEU A 8 24.69 -0.60 -20.49
N GLY A 9 23.68 -0.23 -19.71
CA GLY A 9 23.59 1.10 -19.10
C GLY A 9 24.71 1.39 -18.11
N THR A 10 25.05 0.43 -17.24
CA THR A 10 26.17 0.61 -16.29
C THR A 10 27.51 0.67 -17.00
N LEU A 11 27.74 -0.17 -18.01
CA LEU A 11 28.97 -0.17 -18.80
C LEU A 11 29.15 1.15 -19.56
N SER A 12 28.09 1.65 -20.21
CA SER A 12 28.13 2.93 -20.93
C SER A 12 28.38 4.12 -19.99
N ASN A 13 27.80 4.10 -18.79
CA ASN A 13 28.03 5.16 -17.80
C ASN A 13 29.45 5.09 -17.23
N ALA A 14 29.97 3.89 -16.97
CA ALA A 14 31.34 3.68 -16.49
C ALA A 14 32.38 4.09 -17.54
N SER A 15 32.18 3.71 -18.81
CA SER A 15 33.07 4.11 -19.90
C SER A 15 33.07 5.62 -20.10
N TYR A 16 31.90 6.26 -20.06
CA TYR A 16 31.79 7.72 -20.14
C TYR A 16 32.54 8.41 -18.99
N ALA A 17 32.36 7.93 -17.75
CA ALA A 17 33.06 8.47 -16.59
C ALA A 17 34.58 8.34 -16.72
N LEU A 18 35.05 7.18 -17.18
CA LEU A 18 36.47 6.92 -17.42
C LEU A 18 37.05 7.88 -18.47
N PHE A 19 36.37 8.06 -19.61
CA PHE A 19 36.82 9.01 -20.64
C PHE A 19 36.89 10.45 -20.12
N VAL A 20 35.90 10.89 -19.35
CA VAL A 20 35.92 12.22 -18.74
C VAL A 20 37.12 12.37 -17.80
N LEU A 21 37.42 11.35 -16.98
CA LEU A 21 38.54 11.35 -16.04
C LEU A 21 39.90 11.39 -16.76
N LEU A 22 40.04 10.64 -17.86
CA LEU A 22 41.26 10.66 -18.68
C LEU A 22 41.46 12.03 -19.36
N ILE A 23 40.41 12.63 -19.89
CA ILE A 23 40.51 13.94 -20.55
C ILE A 23 40.84 15.04 -19.52
N THR A 24 40.19 15.05 -18.36
CA THR A 24 40.45 16.06 -17.32
C THR A 24 41.87 15.96 -16.77
N THR A 25 42.35 14.73 -16.53
CA THR A 25 43.73 14.50 -16.06
C THR A 25 44.75 14.90 -17.13
N ALA A 26 44.53 14.56 -18.40
CA ALA A 26 45.41 14.98 -19.49
C ALA A 26 45.48 16.52 -19.64
N ILE A 27 44.34 17.21 -19.54
CA ILE A 27 44.29 18.68 -19.58
C ILE A 27 45.02 19.29 -18.38
N ALA A 28 44.82 18.75 -17.17
CA ALA A 28 45.49 19.22 -15.97
C ALA A 28 47.02 19.04 -16.05
N LEU A 29 47.47 17.87 -16.54
CA LEU A 29 48.89 17.59 -16.77
C LEU A 29 49.49 18.51 -17.84
N SER A 30 48.77 18.75 -18.93
CA SER A 30 49.18 19.69 -19.99
C SER A 30 49.35 21.11 -19.43
N CYS A 31 48.39 21.59 -18.64
CA CYS A 31 48.47 22.90 -17.99
C CYS A 31 49.68 23.00 -17.05
N ALA A 32 49.88 21.99 -16.19
CA ALA A 32 51.02 21.95 -15.27
C ALA A 32 52.38 21.90 -16.01
N ALA A 33 52.47 21.14 -17.10
CA ALA A 33 53.68 21.04 -17.92
C ALA A 33 54.00 22.38 -18.59
N LEU A 34 53.00 23.05 -19.18
CA LEU A 34 53.19 24.36 -19.84
C LEU A 34 53.54 25.46 -18.84
N LEU A 35 52.92 25.48 -17.66
CA LEU A 35 53.31 26.41 -16.59
C LEU A 35 54.74 26.13 -16.11
N SER A 36 55.11 24.85 -15.95
CA SER A 36 56.47 24.46 -15.57
C SER A 36 57.50 24.88 -16.63
N GLN A 37 57.18 24.73 -17.91
CA GLN A 37 58.02 25.20 -19.01
C GLN A 37 58.14 26.72 -19.02
N ALA A 38 57.03 27.45 -18.90
CA ALA A 38 57.01 28.91 -18.89
C ALA A 38 57.85 29.51 -17.75
N VAL A 39 57.89 28.87 -16.59
CA VAL A 39 58.75 29.27 -15.46
C VAL A 39 60.22 28.96 -15.73
N ARG A 40 60.52 27.81 -16.34
CA ARG A 40 61.90 27.39 -16.65
C ARG A 40 62.56 28.23 -17.75
N THR A 41 61.77 28.72 -18.70
CA THR A 41 62.26 29.55 -19.82
C THR A 41 62.28 31.04 -19.51
N ALA A 42 61.81 31.47 -18.32
CA ALA A 42 61.81 32.87 -17.93
C ALA A 42 63.21 33.33 -17.50
N PRO A 43 63.63 34.57 -17.85
CA PRO A 43 64.99 35.07 -17.61
C PRO A 43 65.38 35.08 -16.12
N ASN A 44 64.41 35.26 -15.22
CA ASN A 44 64.65 35.31 -13.77
C ASN A 44 64.36 33.98 -13.05
N ARG A 45 63.97 32.92 -13.78
CA ARG A 45 63.53 31.61 -13.23
C ARG A 45 62.54 31.70 -12.07
N SER A 46 61.83 32.83 -11.98
CA SER A 46 60.93 33.20 -10.89
C SER A 46 59.49 33.22 -11.40
N TRP A 47 58.57 32.99 -10.49
CA TRP A 47 57.13 33.16 -10.71
C TRP A 47 56.73 34.65 -10.73
N SER A 48 57.53 35.52 -10.12
CA SER A 48 57.29 36.98 -10.12
C SER A 48 57.66 37.60 -11.48
N ASN A 49 56.75 38.41 -12.04
CA ASN A 49 56.88 39.07 -13.36
C ASN A 49 56.97 38.16 -14.60
N ASN A 50 56.39 36.95 -14.56
CA ASN A 50 56.32 36.08 -15.73
C ASN A 50 55.01 36.24 -16.52
N LEU A 51 55.01 37.13 -17.51
CA LEU A 51 53.85 37.38 -18.37
C LEU A 51 53.40 36.13 -19.13
N ASN A 52 54.32 35.24 -19.53
CA ASN A 52 53.95 34.01 -20.24
C ASN A 52 53.14 33.07 -19.34
N ALA A 53 53.50 32.95 -18.06
CA ALA A 53 52.74 32.14 -17.11
C ALA A 53 51.33 32.71 -16.88
N VAL A 54 51.20 34.04 -16.82
CA VAL A 54 49.91 34.73 -16.68
C VAL A 54 49.02 34.50 -17.90
N VAL A 55 49.55 34.64 -19.11
CA VAL A 55 48.80 34.44 -20.36
C VAL A 55 48.33 32.98 -20.49
N ILE A 56 49.22 32.01 -20.20
CA ILE A 56 48.86 30.59 -20.19
C ILE A 56 47.77 30.32 -19.16
N GLY A 57 47.94 30.76 -17.91
CA GLY A 57 46.93 30.58 -16.87
C GLY A 57 45.57 31.20 -17.23
N ALA A 58 45.57 32.42 -17.76
CA ALA A 58 44.37 33.11 -18.20
C ALA A 58 43.65 32.37 -19.34
N SER A 59 44.39 31.82 -20.31
CA SER A 59 43.81 31.06 -21.42
C SER A 59 43.11 29.78 -20.96
N TYR A 60 43.71 29.02 -20.05
CA TYR A 60 43.09 27.82 -19.47
C TYR A 60 41.89 28.17 -18.59
N ALA A 61 41.95 29.26 -17.82
CA ALA A 61 40.84 29.74 -17.03
C ALA A 61 39.64 30.15 -17.91
N ALA A 62 39.89 30.85 -19.02
CA ALA A 62 38.84 31.23 -19.96
C ALA A 62 38.16 30.02 -20.59
N VAL A 63 38.93 29.00 -21.02
CA VAL A 63 38.39 27.74 -21.55
C VAL A 63 37.58 27.00 -20.49
N LEU A 64 38.06 26.95 -19.24
CA LEU A 64 37.33 26.32 -18.14
C LEU A 64 35.99 27.01 -17.89
N ILE A 65 35.97 28.34 -17.80
CA ILE A 65 34.73 29.11 -17.59
C ILE A 65 33.75 28.89 -18.74
N ALA A 66 34.22 29.01 -20.00
CA ALA A 66 33.38 28.78 -21.17
C ALA A 66 32.81 27.34 -21.19
N SER A 67 33.62 26.35 -20.84
CA SER A 67 33.20 24.95 -20.77
C SER A 67 32.13 24.72 -19.69
N LEU A 68 32.25 25.36 -18.52
CA LEU A 68 31.26 25.26 -17.44
C LEU A 68 29.93 25.90 -17.84
N ILE A 69 29.96 27.07 -18.49
CA ILE A 69 28.76 27.76 -18.98
C ILE A 69 28.03 26.87 -20.01
N LEU A 70 28.76 26.31 -20.98
CA LEU A 70 28.18 25.42 -21.98
C LEU A 70 27.61 24.14 -21.36
N CYS A 71 28.32 23.53 -20.41
CA CYS A 71 27.86 22.35 -19.68
C CYS A 71 26.60 22.63 -18.85
N ALA A 72 26.55 23.76 -18.14
CA ALA A 72 25.40 24.18 -17.36
C ALA A 72 24.18 24.41 -18.25
N ASN A 73 24.34 25.17 -19.35
CA ASN A 73 23.27 25.42 -20.32
C ASN A 73 22.73 24.11 -20.93
N ARG A 74 23.62 23.18 -21.30
CA ARG A 74 23.22 21.88 -21.83
C ARG A 74 22.49 21.04 -20.79
N ARG A 75 22.98 21.00 -19.54
CA ARG A 75 22.33 20.28 -18.43
C ARG A 75 20.94 20.83 -18.14
N VAL A 76 20.79 22.15 -18.08
CA VAL A 76 19.50 22.82 -17.85
C VAL A 76 18.56 22.57 -19.02
N ALA A 77 19.00 22.73 -20.27
CA ALA A 77 18.19 22.47 -21.45
C ALA A 77 17.70 21.01 -21.52
N VAL A 78 18.56 20.04 -21.21
CA VAL A 78 18.19 18.62 -21.14
C VAL A 78 17.18 18.38 -20.02
N ARG A 79 17.40 18.92 -18.82
CA ARG A 79 16.45 18.80 -17.70
C ARG A 79 15.08 19.40 -18.06
N LEU A 80 15.05 20.60 -18.64
CA LEU A 80 13.82 21.26 -19.08
C LEU A 80 13.12 20.46 -20.19
N ARG A 81 13.86 19.91 -21.16
CA ARG A 81 13.31 19.03 -22.19
C ARG A 81 12.73 17.74 -21.60
N LEU A 82 13.42 17.11 -20.66
CA LEU A 82 12.96 15.90 -19.98
C LEU A 82 11.75 16.17 -19.07
N GLN A 83 11.67 17.35 -18.44
CA GLN A 83 10.51 17.78 -17.66
C GLN A 83 9.29 18.07 -18.54
N ARG A 84 9.50 18.55 -19.77
CA ARG A 84 8.42 18.80 -20.75
C ARG A 84 7.82 17.51 -21.31
N ILE A 85 8.53 16.38 -21.24
CA ILE A 85 7.95 15.07 -21.58
C ILE A 85 6.96 14.73 -20.46
N SER A 86 5.66 14.87 -20.75
CA SER A 86 4.61 14.53 -19.79
C SER A 86 4.74 13.05 -19.41
N LYS A 87 5.11 12.79 -18.16
CA LYS A 87 5.07 11.43 -17.59
C LYS A 87 3.62 10.94 -17.42
N ALA A 88 2.65 11.86 -17.46
CA ALA A 88 1.25 11.54 -17.69
C ALA A 88 1.09 11.05 -19.13
N HIS A 89 0.60 9.82 -19.26
CA HIS A 89 0.19 9.15 -20.50
C HIS A 89 -0.16 10.16 -21.60
N ARG A 90 0.72 10.36 -22.59
CA ARG A 90 0.40 11.14 -23.78
C ARG A 90 -0.66 10.35 -24.52
N ILE A 91 -1.92 10.74 -24.36
CA ILE A 91 -3.04 10.22 -25.14
C ILE A 91 -2.64 10.41 -26.62
N ILE A 92 -2.54 9.30 -27.35
CA ILE A 92 -2.20 9.25 -28.77
C ILE A 92 -2.95 10.36 -29.51
N GLY A 93 -2.22 11.30 -30.12
CA GLY A 93 -2.82 12.44 -30.82
C GLY A 93 -3.60 12.01 -32.06
N LYS A 94 -4.43 12.91 -32.62
CA LYS A 94 -5.26 12.57 -33.79
C LYS A 94 -4.48 12.13 -35.04
N GLY A 95 -3.18 12.42 -35.12
CA GLY A 95 -2.29 12.02 -36.22
C GLY A 95 -1.22 10.98 -35.86
N ASP A 96 -1.17 10.50 -34.61
CA ASP A 96 -0.09 9.61 -34.16
C ASP A 96 -0.38 8.12 -34.47
N ALA A 97 -1.64 7.75 -34.70
CA ALA A 97 -2.04 6.39 -35.05
C ALA A 97 -3.35 6.35 -35.85
N PRO A 98 -3.63 5.28 -36.62
CA PRO A 98 -4.93 5.05 -37.24
C PRO A 98 -6.07 5.10 -36.22
N GLN A 99 -7.22 5.63 -36.64
CA GLN A 99 -8.37 5.87 -35.78
C GLN A 99 -8.86 4.61 -35.04
N SER A 100 -8.73 3.43 -35.65
CA SER A 100 -9.08 2.14 -35.06
C SER A 100 -8.22 1.80 -33.85
N VAL A 101 -6.89 1.92 -34.00
CA VAL A 101 -5.92 1.67 -32.92
C VAL A 101 -6.13 2.64 -31.78
N ARG A 102 -6.36 3.92 -32.08
CA ARG A 102 -6.61 4.93 -31.05
C ARG A 102 -7.85 4.60 -30.22
N LYS A 103 -8.97 4.26 -30.88
CA LYS A 103 -10.20 3.87 -30.20
C LYS A 103 -9.99 2.67 -29.28
N TYR A 104 -9.30 1.64 -29.78
CA TYR A 104 -9.00 0.43 -29.00
C TYR A 104 -8.16 0.73 -27.75
N VAL A 105 -7.05 1.46 -27.91
CA VAL A 105 -6.18 1.83 -26.78
C VAL A 105 -6.93 2.68 -25.76
N THR A 106 -7.74 3.64 -26.19
CA THR A 106 -8.56 4.45 -25.28
C THR A 106 -9.58 3.60 -24.53
N GLN A 107 -10.22 2.64 -25.20
CA GLN A 107 -11.20 1.74 -24.58
C GLN A 107 -10.55 0.85 -23.52
N GLU A 108 -9.42 0.21 -23.82
CA GLU A 108 -8.70 -0.62 -22.85
C GLU A 108 -8.14 0.19 -21.68
N TYR A 109 -7.68 1.42 -21.94
CA TYR A 109 -7.26 2.33 -20.88
C TYR A 109 -8.41 2.68 -19.94
N ILE A 110 -9.57 3.08 -20.48
CA ILE A 110 -10.76 3.38 -19.67
C ILE A 110 -11.19 2.15 -18.87
N ARG A 111 -11.19 0.96 -19.49
CA ARG A 111 -11.51 -0.30 -18.82
C ARG A 111 -10.57 -0.56 -17.66
N ALA A 112 -9.25 -0.41 -17.86
CA ALA A 112 -8.27 -0.59 -16.81
C ALA A 112 -8.46 0.41 -15.66
N CYS A 113 -8.74 1.69 -15.97
CA CYS A 113 -9.06 2.69 -14.96
C CYS A 113 -10.32 2.33 -14.17
N LEU A 114 -11.38 1.86 -14.83
CA LEU A 114 -12.63 1.49 -14.17
C LEU A 114 -12.46 0.27 -13.26
N VAL A 115 -11.75 -0.76 -13.74
CA VAL A 115 -11.39 -1.93 -12.91
C VAL A 115 -10.57 -1.49 -11.70
N SER A 116 -9.57 -0.62 -11.90
CA SER A 116 -8.74 -0.15 -10.79
C SER A 116 -9.54 0.64 -9.75
N TYR A 117 -10.47 1.48 -10.20
CA TYR A 117 -11.33 2.26 -9.32
C TYR A 117 -12.28 1.37 -8.52
N GLU A 118 -12.92 0.40 -9.19
CA GLU A 118 -13.84 -0.51 -8.54
C GLU A 118 -13.14 -1.51 -7.61
N SER A 119 -11.84 -1.80 -7.85
CA SER A 119 -11.03 -2.65 -6.98
C SER A 119 -10.57 -1.98 -5.67
N LEU A 120 -10.78 -0.67 -5.52
CA LEU A 120 -10.47 0.00 -4.27
C LEU A 120 -11.44 -0.45 -3.17
N PRO A 121 -10.95 -0.74 -1.95
CA PRO A 121 -11.82 -1.13 -0.85
C PRO A 121 -12.77 0.01 -0.54
N LYS A 122 -14.08 -0.26 -0.62
CA LYS A 122 -15.09 0.72 -0.22
C LYS A 122 -15.16 0.74 1.31
N ASN A 123 -15.61 1.85 1.90
CA ASN A 123 -15.74 1.94 3.36
C ASN A 123 -16.63 0.84 3.97
N HIS A 124 -17.56 0.28 3.18
CA HIS A 124 -18.36 -0.90 3.53
C HIS A 124 -17.52 -2.19 3.60
N ASP A 125 -16.46 -2.32 2.81
CA ASP A 125 -15.56 -3.49 2.84
C ASP A 125 -14.63 -3.46 4.06
N VAL A 126 -14.45 -2.30 4.71
CA VAL A 126 -13.69 -2.17 5.96
C VAL A 126 -14.56 -2.49 7.19
N LEU A 127 -15.87 -2.21 7.13
CA LEU A 127 -16.84 -2.64 8.13
C LEU A 127 -17.57 -3.90 7.65
N HIS A 128 -16.94 -5.06 7.82
CA HIS A 128 -17.66 -6.33 7.69
C HIS A 128 -18.67 -6.46 8.83
N GLY A 129 -19.96 -6.27 8.54
CA GLY A 129 -21.03 -6.58 9.48
C GLY A 129 -20.91 -8.03 9.98
N GLY A 130 -21.28 -8.30 11.23
CA GLY A 130 -21.18 -9.63 11.83
C GLY A 130 -19.79 -10.03 12.33
N TRP A 131 -18.77 -9.17 12.19
CA TRP A 131 -17.47 -9.31 12.83
C TRP A 131 -17.22 -8.16 13.82
N GLY A 132 -16.52 -8.45 14.90
CA GLY A 132 -16.05 -7.41 15.81
C GLY A 132 -14.99 -6.54 15.16
N ARG A 133 -15.05 -5.23 15.44
CA ARG A 133 -14.16 -4.24 14.83
C ARG A 133 -12.73 -4.38 15.39
N PRO A 134 -11.69 -4.18 14.57
CA PRO A 134 -10.31 -4.20 15.07
C PRO A 134 -10.11 -3.11 16.13
N GLY A 135 -9.41 -3.45 17.22
CA GLY A 135 -9.23 -2.58 18.39
C GLY A 135 -10.41 -2.54 19.38
N THR A 136 -11.47 -3.32 19.16
CA THR A 136 -12.57 -3.49 20.14
C THR A 136 -12.41 -4.79 20.93
N LYS A 137 -13.19 -4.95 22.01
CA LYS A 137 -13.22 -6.19 22.81
C LYS A 137 -13.61 -7.45 22.02
N TYR A 138 -14.19 -7.30 20.84
CA TYR A 138 -14.63 -8.40 19.99
C TYR A 138 -13.78 -8.58 18.73
N GLU A 139 -12.59 -7.98 18.68
CA GLU A 139 -11.69 -8.13 17.55
C GLU A 139 -11.47 -9.61 17.19
N GLY A 140 -11.64 -9.93 15.90
CA GLY A 140 -11.47 -11.29 15.39
C GLY A 140 -12.62 -12.25 15.70
N ILE A 141 -13.68 -11.81 16.39
CA ILE A 141 -14.83 -12.65 16.70
C ILE A 141 -15.89 -12.49 15.60
N ARG A 142 -16.32 -13.61 15.02
CA ARG A 142 -17.51 -13.67 14.17
C ARG A 142 -18.73 -13.90 15.04
N PHE A 143 -19.58 -12.87 15.15
CA PHE A 143 -20.71 -12.84 16.09
C PHE A 143 -21.67 -14.01 15.89
N LYS A 144 -21.98 -14.36 14.64
CA LYS A 144 -22.89 -15.47 14.31
C LYS A 144 -22.37 -16.80 14.85
N ASP A 145 -21.12 -17.13 14.54
CA ASP A 145 -20.55 -18.44 14.89
C ASP A 145 -20.41 -18.55 16.41
N HIS A 146 -19.86 -17.50 17.05
CA HIS A 146 -19.69 -17.47 18.50
C HIS A 146 -21.02 -17.57 19.25
N LEU A 147 -22.11 -16.96 18.75
CA LEU A 147 -23.41 -17.09 19.39
C LEU A 147 -24.00 -18.50 19.19
N LEU A 148 -23.85 -19.11 18.02
CA LEU A 148 -24.34 -20.46 17.75
C LEU A 148 -23.58 -21.54 18.55
N ASP A 149 -22.29 -21.35 18.80
CA ASP A 149 -21.48 -22.27 19.60
C ASP A 149 -21.97 -22.35 21.06
N THR A 150 -22.59 -21.29 21.58
CA THR A 150 -23.15 -21.30 22.95
C THR A 150 -24.28 -22.32 23.13
N ILE A 151 -24.97 -22.72 22.04
CA ILE A 151 -26.12 -23.61 22.12
C ILE A 151 -25.71 -24.98 22.68
N SER A 152 -24.62 -25.54 22.18
CA SER A 152 -24.11 -26.85 22.60
C SER A 152 -23.76 -26.83 24.09
N TYR A 153 -23.15 -25.74 24.56
CA TYR A 153 -22.77 -25.59 25.96
C TYR A 153 -24.00 -25.48 26.89
N ILE A 154 -25.03 -24.71 26.51
CA ILE A 154 -26.29 -24.66 27.27
C ILE A 154 -26.98 -26.02 27.27
N ASP A 155 -26.94 -26.75 26.16
CA ASP A 155 -27.52 -28.10 26.07
C ASP A 155 -26.83 -29.10 27.00
N GLU A 156 -25.49 -29.07 27.08
CA GLU A 156 -24.73 -29.88 28.04
C GLU A 156 -25.11 -29.56 29.50
N LEU A 157 -25.31 -28.28 29.83
CA LEU A 157 -25.75 -27.87 31.16
C LEU A 157 -27.20 -28.32 31.44
N ALA A 158 -28.10 -28.21 30.45
CA ALA A 158 -29.47 -28.66 30.59
C ALA A 158 -29.55 -30.16 30.87
N HIS A 159 -28.71 -30.98 30.24
CA HIS A 159 -28.64 -32.43 30.51
C HIS A 159 -28.10 -32.75 31.91
N LYS A 160 -27.31 -31.86 32.54
CA LYS A 160 -26.88 -32.04 33.95
C LYS A 160 -28.04 -31.79 34.92
N VAL A 161 -28.87 -30.80 34.64
CA VAL A 161 -30.04 -30.47 35.48
C VAL A 161 -31.18 -31.47 35.26
N ILE A 162 -31.42 -31.85 33.99
CA ILE A 162 -32.49 -32.76 33.58
C ILE A 162 -31.86 -33.87 32.72
N PRO A 163 -31.46 -35.01 33.31
CA PRO A 163 -30.83 -36.11 32.57
C PRO A 163 -31.69 -36.70 31.45
N SER A 164 -33.01 -36.54 31.53
CA SER A 164 -33.98 -36.97 30.50
C SER A 164 -34.30 -35.88 29.47
N HIS A 165 -33.51 -34.80 29.41
CA HIS A 165 -33.67 -33.74 28.42
C HIS A 165 -33.54 -34.31 27.00
N PRO A 166 -34.39 -33.89 26.03
CA PRO A 166 -34.28 -34.39 24.67
C PRO A 166 -32.98 -33.94 24.00
N PRO A 167 -32.44 -34.72 23.04
CA PRO A 167 -31.25 -34.34 22.31
C PRO A 167 -31.49 -33.10 21.44
N LEU A 168 -30.46 -32.28 21.28
CA LEU A 168 -30.49 -31.04 20.49
C LEU A 168 -30.91 -31.28 19.03
N LYS A 169 -31.90 -30.51 18.57
CA LYS A 169 -32.35 -30.51 17.17
C LYS A 169 -31.93 -29.21 16.47
N PRO A 170 -31.18 -29.27 15.34
CA PRO A 170 -30.66 -28.08 14.67
C PRO A 170 -31.72 -27.05 14.26
N HIS A 171 -32.90 -27.52 13.83
CA HIS A 171 -34.00 -26.67 13.34
C HIS A 171 -35.01 -26.29 14.42
N ALA A 172 -34.90 -26.83 15.64
CA ALA A 172 -35.78 -26.45 16.73
C ALA A 172 -35.44 -25.04 17.22
N ARG A 173 -36.48 -24.27 17.57
CA ARG A 173 -36.30 -23.02 18.33
C ARG A 173 -35.74 -23.33 19.70
N MET A 174 -34.85 -22.47 20.19
CA MET A 174 -34.23 -22.64 21.50
C MET A 174 -35.27 -22.57 22.61
N LEU A 175 -36.27 -21.70 22.46
CA LEU A 175 -37.40 -21.62 23.39
C LEU A 175 -38.15 -22.96 23.52
N HIS A 176 -38.36 -23.67 22.40
CA HIS A 176 -39.05 -24.97 22.41
C HIS A 176 -38.16 -26.09 22.96
N HIS A 177 -36.89 -26.09 22.58
CA HIS A 177 -35.91 -27.08 23.03
C HIS A 177 -35.71 -27.01 24.55
N PHE A 178 -35.51 -25.80 25.07
CA PHE A 178 -35.24 -25.51 26.47
C PHE A 178 -36.49 -25.19 27.29
N ARG A 179 -37.70 -25.56 26.83
CA ARG A 179 -38.94 -25.26 27.59
C ARG A 179 -38.95 -25.85 28.99
N PHE A 180 -38.21 -26.95 29.22
CA PHE A 180 -38.19 -27.67 30.48
C PHE A 180 -37.36 -26.95 31.55
N ILE A 181 -36.38 -26.15 31.15
CA ILE A 181 -35.61 -25.30 32.06
C ILE A 181 -36.21 -23.90 32.22
N LEU A 182 -37.16 -23.52 31.37
CA LEU A 182 -37.81 -22.21 31.40
C LEU A 182 -38.43 -21.85 32.77
N PRO A 183 -39.06 -22.77 33.54
CA PRO A 183 -39.55 -22.47 34.89
C PRO A 183 -38.46 -22.17 35.92
N LEU A 184 -37.20 -22.53 35.65
CA LEU A 184 -36.06 -22.31 36.56
C LEU A 184 -35.42 -20.94 36.35
N LEU A 185 -35.77 -20.25 35.26
CA LEU A 185 -35.17 -18.97 34.89
C LEU A 185 -35.91 -17.79 35.52
N PRO A 186 -35.20 -16.72 35.90
CA PRO A 186 -35.84 -15.52 36.44
C PRO A 186 -36.72 -14.86 35.38
N LEU A 187 -37.78 -14.22 35.85
CA LEU A 187 -38.67 -13.39 35.04
C LEU A 187 -38.24 -11.93 35.18
N ASP A 188 -38.10 -11.25 34.06
CA ASP A 188 -37.89 -9.80 34.02
C ASP A 188 -39.22 -9.07 34.30
N LYS A 189 -39.16 -7.73 34.42
CA LYS A 189 -40.31 -6.84 34.63
C LYS A 189 -41.41 -7.01 33.58
N ASP A 190 -41.03 -7.40 32.36
CA ASP A 190 -41.93 -7.64 31.24
C ASP A 190 -42.45 -9.09 31.19
N GLY A 191 -42.13 -9.91 32.19
CA GLY A 191 -42.51 -11.33 32.25
C GLY A 191 -41.76 -12.22 31.24
N LEU A 192 -40.68 -11.70 30.65
CA LEU A 192 -39.81 -12.45 29.74
C LEU A 192 -38.65 -13.07 30.51
N THR A 193 -38.27 -14.28 30.11
CA THR A 193 -37.07 -14.95 30.64
C THR A 193 -35.86 -14.70 29.73
N PRO A 194 -34.61 -14.84 30.23
CA PRO A 194 -33.40 -14.78 29.43
C PRO A 194 -33.43 -15.68 28.18
N LEU A 195 -34.14 -16.81 28.25
CA LEU A 195 -34.31 -17.71 27.12
C LEU A 195 -35.05 -17.08 25.93
N HIS A 196 -35.94 -16.11 26.16
CA HIS A 196 -36.64 -15.40 25.08
C HIS A 196 -35.69 -14.46 24.32
N TYR A 197 -34.86 -13.73 25.04
CA TYR A 197 -33.82 -12.88 24.47
C TYR A 197 -32.74 -13.70 23.76
N TYR A 198 -32.40 -14.86 24.30
CA TYR A 198 -31.48 -15.79 23.66
C TYR A 198 -32.07 -16.39 22.38
N ASP A 199 -33.33 -16.87 22.40
CA ASP A 199 -33.97 -17.43 21.21
C ASP A 199 -34.06 -16.40 20.08
N SER A 200 -34.42 -15.15 20.38
CA SER A 200 -34.51 -14.09 19.36
C SER A 200 -33.16 -13.83 18.70
N ALA A 201 -32.09 -13.71 19.48
CA ALA A 201 -30.73 -13.53 18.96
C ALA A 201 -30.28 -14.72 18.10
N ILE A 202 -30.59 -15.96 18.52
CA ILE A 202 -30.29 -17.17 17.74
C ILE A 202 -31.12 -17.26 16.45
N GLN A 203 -32.39 -16.85 16.47
CA GLN A 203 -33.21 -16.84 15.25
C GLN A 203 -32.67 -15.86 14.22
N ILE A 204 -32.23 -14.68 14.65
CA ILE A 204 -31.56 -13.72 13.77
C ILE A 204 -30.28 -14.38 13.23
N ALA A 205 -29.40 -14.85 14.10
CA ALA A 205 -28.14 -15.49 13.69
C ALA A 205 -28.34 -16.66 12.70
N ARG A 206 -29.38 -17.48 12.86
CA ARG A 206 -29.68 -18.61 11.97
C ARG A 206 -30.29 -18.17 10.64
N ASN A 207 -31.32 -17.33 10.67
CA ASN A 207 -32.25 -17.16 9.55
C ASN A 207 -32.19 -15.78 8.88
N SER A 208 -31.58 -14.76 9.49
CA SER A 208 -31.50 -13.44 8.86
C SER A 208 -30.50 -13.42 7.71
N SER A 209 -30.86 -12.74 6.63
CA SER A 209 -29.90 -12.32 5.58
C SER A 209 -29.03 -11.15 6.04
N VAL A 210 -29.51 -10.39 7.02
CA VAL A 210 -28.80 -9.26 7.63
C VAL A 210 -27.77 -9.79 8.64
N LEU A 211 -26.59 -9.19 8.62
CA LEU A 211 -25.49 -9.53 9.52
C LEU A 211 -25.78 -9.04 10.95
N LEU A 212 -25.42 -9.85 11.94
CA LEU A 212 -25.66 -9.54 13.35
C LEU A 212 -24.91 -8.26 13.76
N SER A 213 -25.63 -7.34 14.39
CA SER A 213 -25.00 -6.15 14.97
C SER A 213 -24.28 -6.48 16.29
N GLU A 214 -23.37 -5.60 16.70
CA GLU A 214 -22.66 -5.74 17.98
C GLU A 214 -23.63 -5.70 19.17
N GLN A 215 -24.66 -4.84 19.13
CA GLN A 215 -25.67 -4.74 20.19
C GLN A 215 -26.51 -6.02 20.32
N GLU A 216 -26.94 -6.60 19.20
CA GLU A 216 -27.69 -7.87 19.21
C GLU A 216 -26.82 -9.04 19.70
N PHE A 217 -25.54 -9.04 19.32
CA PHE A 217 -24.57 -10.02 19.82
C PHE A 217 -24.37 -9.90 21.33
N GLU A 218 -24.25 -8.68 21.85
CA GLU A 218 -24.13 -8.42 23.29
C GLU A 218 -25.34 -8.89 24.07
N LEU A 219 -26.54 -8.59 23.57
CA LEU A 219 -27.79 -9.00 24.18
C LEU A 219 -27.91 -10.53 24.21
N GLY A 220 -27.61 -11.19 23.09
CA GLY A 220 -27.64 -12.66 23.00
C GLY A 220 -26.61 -13.34 23.90
N THR A 221 -25.39 -12.82 23.97
CA THR A 221 -24.33 -13.38 24.82
C THR A 221 -24.56 -13.10 26.31
N ALA A 222 -25.14 -11.97 26.67
CA ALA A 222 -25.55 -11.67 28.04
C ALA A 222 -26.65 -12.64 28.50
N ALA A 223 -27.69 -12.83 27.68
CA ALA A 223 -28.76 -13.78 27.97
C ALA A 223 -28.24 -15.23 28.10
N ALA A 224 -27.32 -15.64 27.22
CA ALA A 224 -26.67 -16.95 27.31
C ALA A 224 -25.92 -17.13 28.64
N LYS A 225 -25.15 -16.12 29.06
CA LYS A 225 -24.42 -16.14 30.34
C LYS A 225 -25.35 -16.21 31.54
N GLU A 226 -26.47 -15.50 31.51
CA GLU A 226 -27.46 -15.54 32.58
C GLU A 226 -28.08 -16.93 32.73
N ILE A 227 -28.39 -17.60 31.61
CA ILE A 227 -28.88 -18.99 31.61
C ILE A 227 -27.82 -19.94 32.19
N MET A 228 -26.54 -19.74 31.87
CA MET A 228 -25.45 -20.60 32.33
C MET A 228 -25.07 -20.42 33.81
N GLN A 229 -25.44 -19.29 34.43
CA GLN A 229 -25.10 -18.98 35.82
C GLN A 229 -26.15 -19.46 36.83
N GLN A 230 -27.33 -19.88 36.36
CA GLN A 230 -28.39 -20.49 37.14
C GLN A 230 -28.17 -22.00 37.26
#